data_AF-A0A947JPX2-F1
#
_entry.id   AF-A0A947JPX2-F1
#
_cell.length_a   1.000
_cell.length_b   1.000
_cell.length_c   1.000
_cell.angle_alpha   90.00
_cell.angle_beta   90.00
_cell.angle_gamma   90.00
#
_symmetry.space_group_name_H-M   'P 1'
#
loop_
_entity.id
_entity.type
_entity.pdbx_description
1 polymer ?
#
loop_
_entity_poly.entity_id
_entity_poly.type
_entity_poly.pdbx_seq_one_letter_code
_entity_poly.pdbx_strand_id
1 'polypeptide(L)'
;ATVPINENIVMYVLNGLFGGYTATYSDKFFYFHDQVITNREFRDMWEYTLKLTDSEKKMLIYHLAELLTKRFKYYFLSANCAQGVAVLLDTFIKEDVYNFNYPIYVPEELFHRLQQIDAKRRENKEAELIKNIRYIPSARRYLFYETKRLSSEERRAYLNITNNHSEDFVSLLKELDIASRINVLNALLAYQYYKLMASYEENQRLKEYKDKILLERLRLPIKKEIPLNIPEIPSPANVSPPSTFNIGFVNMEGSDPFSTVGVTVFRKESVGMNALEYSECVALDLNVGIAFDSEKIFVDNVNFLEIKDFRTFYLKEAKENPLSWKVRAGIDRYNIDDNASYDYVLDGGIGMAKKANNIGVFYGFMSASLHSLDQQYRAGPSLGFVTGSEFVKLQMDYGLEFGLEDYGYIETVQTKLQYQINKQHALQVSFKKNSQKRLTVSYFFYW
;
A
#
# COMPACT_ATOMS: atom_id res chain seq x y z
N ALA A 1 -0.04 18.05 -5.76
CA ALA A 1 0.98 18.86 -5.07
C ALA A 1 2.16 19.11 -6.00
N THR A 2 2.80 20.27 -5.89
CA THR A 2 4.07 20.57 -6.56
C THR A 2 5.19 20.16 -5.62
N VAL A 3 5.78 18.99 -5.88
CA VAL A 3 6.88 18.42 -5.11
C VAL A 3 8.18 18.68 -5.89
N PRO A 4 9.22 19.28 -5.29
CA PRO A 4 10.54 19.41 -5.89
C PRO A 4 11.10 18.08 -6.41
N ILE A 5 11.83 18.16 -7.53
CA ILE A 5 12.56 17.01 -8.07
C ILE A 5 13.66 16.63 -7.07
N ASN A 6 13.81 15.34 -6.77
CA ASN A 6 14.79 14.78 -5.83
C ASN A 6 14.62 15.19 -4.36
N GLU A 7 13.40 15.49 -3.92
CA GLU A 7 13.18 15.76 -2.51
C GLU A 7 13.49 14.56 -1.63
N ASN A 8 14.21 14.81 -0.54
CA ASN A 8 14.55 13.79 0.45
C ASN A 8 13.27 13.24 1.12
N ILE A 9 13.19 11.93 1.33
CA ILE A 9 11.99 11.27 1.86
C ILE A 9 11.56 11.79 3.25
N VAL A 10 12.50 12.15 4.11
CA VAL A 10 12.21 12.74 5.42
C VAL A 10 11.56 14.09 5.25
N MET A 11 12.14 14.94 4.39
CA MET A 11 11.59 16.25 4.08
C MET A 11 10.22 16.13 3.39
N TYR A 12 10.05 15.10 2.54
CA TYR A 12 8.78 14.82 1.89
C TYR A 12 7.66 14.52 2.88
N VAL A 13 7.94 13.67 3.88
CA VAL A 13 6.98 13.38 4.94
C VAL A 13 6.69 14.62 5.78
N LEU A 14 7.71 15.36 6.21
CA LEU A 14 7.53 16.57 7.02
C LEU A 14 6.74 17.66 6.28
N ASN A 15 7.12 17.99 5.04
CA ASN A 15 6.41 18.96 4.22
C ASN A 15 4.97 18.51 3.92
N GLY A 16 4.76 17.21 3.73
CA GLY A 16 3.42 16.64 3.55
C GLY A 16 2.53 16.77 4.79
N LEU A 17 3.08 16.53 5.99
CA LEU A 17 2.32 16.63 7.25
C LEU A 17 2.06 18.07 7.68
N PHE A 18 3.03 18.97 7.47
CA PHE A 18 2.98 20.35 7.96
C PHE A 18 2.61 21.40 6.90
N GLY A 19 2.28 20.98 5.66
CA GLY A 19 1.78 21.89 4.63
C GLY A 19 2.85 22.72 3.92
N GLY A 20 4.05 22.15 3.77
CA GLY A 20 5.16 22.73 3.01
C GLY A 20 4.93 22.74 1.50
N TYR A 21 3.92 22.02 1.01
CA TYR A 21 3.59 21.93 -0.41
C TYR A 21 2.45 22.84 -0.83
N THR A 22 2.50 23.26 -2.10
CA THR A 22 1.40 23.93 -2.78
C THR A 22 0.73 22.95 -3.76
N ALA A 23 -0.58 23.06 -3.93
CA ALA A 23 -1.36 22.34 -4.95
C ALA A 23 -2.16 23.31 -5.82
N THR A 24 -2.44 22.88 -7.04
CA THR A 24 -3.21 23.59 -8.05
C THR A 24 -4.04 22.56 -8.82
N TYR A 25 -5.16 23.00 -9.38
CA TYR A 25 -5.91 22.22 -10.37
C TYR A 25 -5.26 22.40 -11.75
N SER A 26 -5.34 21.39 -12.60
CA SER A 26 -4.86 21.46 -13.98
C SER A 26 -5.90 20.93 -14.94
N ASP A 27 -5.97 21.53 -16.13
CA ASP A 27 -6.81 21.15 -17.27
C ASP A 27 -6.18 20.07 -18.17
N LYS A 28 -5.16 19.36 -17.65
CA LYS A 28 -4.52 18.26 -18.36
C LYS A 28 -5.54 17.19 -18.74
N PHE A 29 -5.36 16.60 -19.92
CA PHE A 29 -6.21 15.52 -20.38
C PHE A 29 -6.17 14.32 -19.43
N PHE A 30 -7.32 13.70 -19.20
CA PHE A 30 -7.49 12.54 -18.32
C PHE A 30 -6.50 11.40 -18.64
N TYR A 31 -6.28 11.10 -19.93
CA TYR A 31 -5.36 10.03 -20.36
C TYR A 31 -3.91 10.25 -19.90
N PHE A 32 -3.51 11.49 -19.64
CA PHE A 32 -2.16 11.78 -19.14
C PHE A 32 -1.97 11.25 -17.72
N HIS A 33 -2.99 11.37 -16.86
CA HIS A 33 -2.95 10.87 -15.49
C HIS A 33 -3.02 9.35 -15.43
N ASP A 34 -3.87 8.73 -16.25
CA ASP A 34 -3.86 7.27 -16.42
C ASP A 34 -2.46 6.80 -16.83
N GLN A 35 -1.87 7.41 -17.88
CA GLN A 35 -0.54 7.02 -18.34
C GLN A 35 0.56 7.22 -17.30
N VAL A 36 0.51 8.28 -16.49
CA VAL A 36 1.51 8.48 -15.43
C VAL A 36 1.32 7.44 -14.33
N ILE A 37 0.11 7.24 -13.82
CA ILE A 37 -0.13 6.38 -12.65
C ILE A 37 0.05 4.90 -13.01
N THR A 38 -0.63 4.43 -14.06
CA THR A 38 -0.63 3.00 -14.40
C THR A 38 0.64 2.57 -15.11
N ASN A 39 1.24 3.48 -15.90
CA ASN A 39 2.37 3.12 -16.75
C ASN A 39 3.73 3.62 -16.22
N ARG A 40 3.83 4.79 -15.56
CA ARG A 40 5.13 5.27 -15.03
C ARG A 40 5.33 4.97 -13.54
N GLU A 41 4.33 5.20 -12.72
CA GLU A 41 4.38 4.87 -11.28
C GLU A 41 4.12 3.39 -11.02
N PHE A 42 3.65 2.66 -12.05
CA PHE A 42 3.35 1.24 -12.00
C PHE A 42 2.36 0.86 -10.89
N ARG A 43 1.35 1.71 -10.68
CA ARG A 43 0.29 1.51 -9.70
C ARG A 43 -0.98 1.04 -10.39
N ASP A 44 -1.63 0.02 -9.84
CA ASP A 44 -2.96 -0.35 -10.31
C ASP A 44 -3.96 0.74 -9.91
N MET A 45 -5.07 0.82 -10.65
CA MET A 45 -6.05 1.88 -10.50
C MET A 45 -7.47 1.33 -10.54
N TRP A 46 -8.39 2.05 -9.89
CA TRP A 46 -9.83 1.84 -10.02
C TRP A 46 -10.47 3.12 -10.56
N GLU A 47 -11.19 3.00 -11.66
CA GLU A 47 -11.94 4.09 -12.27
C GLU A 47 -13.40 4.04 -11.81
N TYR A 48 -13.85 5.09 -11.14
CA TYR A 48 -15.23 5.24 -10.68
C TYR A 48 -15.99 6.14 -11.65
N THR A 49 -16.89 5.56 -12.44
CA THR A 49 -17.77 6.36 -13.30
C THR A 49 -18.97 6.81 -12.50
N LEU A 50 -19.12 8.11 -12.29
CA LEU A 50 -20.28 8.69 -11.62
C LEU A 50 -21.45 8.94 -12.60
N LYS A 51 -22.68 8.74 -12.12
CA LYS A 51 -23.92 8.98 -12.87
C LYS A 51 -24.49 10.36 -12.54
N LEU A 52 -23.78 11.40 -12.95
CA LEU A 52 -24.19 12.79 -12.74
C LEU A 52 -25.25 13.22 -13.79
N THR A 53 -26.21 14.03 -13.35
CA THR A 53 -27.14 14.78 -14.19
C THR A 53 -26.41 15.87 -14.98
N ASP A 54 -27.04 16.41 -16.02
CA ASP A 54 -26.41 17.44 -16.85
C ASP A 54 -26.21 18.76 -16.11
N SER A 55 -27.09 19.09 -15.15
CA SER A 55 -26.91 20.24 -14.26
C SER A 55 -25.71 20.06 -13.33
N GLU A 56 -25.55 18.88 -12.72
CA GLU A 56 -24.41 18.56 -11.85
C GLU A 56 -23.08 18.63 -12.62
N LYS A 57 -23.02 18.03 -13.82
CA LYS A 57 -21.83 18.11 -14.69
C LYS A 57 -21.48 19.54 -15.04
N LYS A 58 -22.47 20.36 -15.38
CA LYS A 58 -22.27 21.77 -15.75
C LYS A 58 -21.71 22.57 -14.57
N MET A 59 -22.25 22.36 -13.37
CA MET A 59 -21.76 22.99 -12.15
C MET A 59 -20.34 22.57 -11.82
N LEU A 60 -20.01 21.28 -11.95
CA LEU A 60 -18.64 20.77 -11.79
C LEU A 60 -17.65 21.47 -12.73
N ILE A 61 -18.00 21.60 -14.02
CA ILE A 61 -17.14 22.25 -15.01
C ILE A 61 -16.92 23.73 -14.66
N TYR A 62 -17.98 24.45 -14.28
CA TYR A 62 -17.89 25.86 -13.90
C TYR A 62 -17.04 26.06 -12.67
N HIS A 63 -17.26 25.27 -11.63
CA HIS A 63 -16.47 25.36 -10.40
C HIS A 63 -14.99 25.01 -10.66
N LEU A 64 -14.70 23.97 -11.43
CA LEU A 64 -13.31 23.65 -11.82
C LEU A 64 -12.64 24.80 -12.56
N ALA A 65 -13.35 25.48 -13.47
CA ALA A 65 -12.80 26.62 -14.20
C ALA A 65 -12.38 27.77 -13.27
N GLU A 66 -13.13 28.03 -12.20
CA GLU A 66 -12.77 29.02 -11.18
C GLU A 66 -11.52 28.61 -10.39
N LEU A 67 -11.38 27.31 -10.10
CA LEU A 67 -10.27 26.76 -9.31
C LEU A 67 -8.94 26.66 -10.07
N LEU A 68 -8.92 26.63 -11.41
CA LEU A 68 -7.70 26.48 -12.23
C LEU A 68 -6.60 27.51 -11.92
N THR A 69 -6.99 28.71 -11.48
CA THR A 69 -6.03 29.79 -11.16
C THR A 69 -5.66 29.85 -9.68
N LYS A 70 -6.25 29.00 -8.84
CA LYS A 70 -6.10 29.05 -7.38
C LYS A 70 -4.97 28.14 -6.92
N ARG A 71 -4.30 28.58 -5.85
CA ARG A 71 -3.24 27.83 -5.17
C ARG A 71 -3.70 27.49 -3.76
N PHE A 72 -3.46 26.24 -3.37
CA PHE A 72 -3.84 25.71 -2.07
C PHE A 72 -2.60 25.20 -1.36
N LYS A 73 -2.55 25.31 -0.03
CA LYS A 73 -1.61 24.50 0.75
C LYS A 73 -2.04 23.05 0.69
N TYR A 74 -1.07 22.14 0.60
CA TYR A 74 -1.33 20.71 0.47
C TYR A 74 -0.84 19.96 1.71
N TYR A 75 -1.75 19.20 2.32
CA TYR A 75 -1.49 18.43 3.53
C TYR A 75 -1.87 16.96 3.28
N PHE A 76 -1.05 16.00 3.70
CA PHE A 76 -1.31 14.58 3.47
C PHE A 76 -2.56 14.08 4.20
N LEU A 77 -2.76 14.55 5.44
CA LEU A 77 -3.84 14.09 6.32
C LEU A 77 -5.07 15.00 6.29
N SER A 78 -5.07 16.06 5.48
CA SER A 78 -6.23 16.94 5.32
C SER A 78 -6.34 17.40 3.88
N ALA A 79 -6.04 18.67 3.56
CA ALA A 79 -6.25 19.29 2.25
C ALA A 79 -5.38 18.66 1.14
N ASN A 80 -5.74 17.43 0.78
CA ASN A 80 -5.16 16.58 -0.24
C ASN A 80 -6.09 16.49 -1.45
N CYS A 81 -5.64 15.79 -2.48
CA CYS A 81 -6.41 15.67 -3.72
C CYS A 81 -7.80 15.05 -3.51
N ALA A 82 -7.93 14.07 -2.63
CA ALA A 82 -9.20 13.40 -2.38
C ALA A 82 -10.19 14.31 -1.64
N GLN A 83 -9.71 15.06 -0.63
CA GLN A 83 -10.56 16.06 0.03
C GLN A 83 -11.02 17.14 -0.98
N GLY A 84 -10.13 17.60 -1.84
CA GLY A 84 -10.48 18.55 -2.90
C GLY A 84 -11.56 18.02 -3.84
N VAL A 85 -11.53 16.72 -4.17
CA VAL A 85 -12.60 16.06 -4.93
C VAL A 85 -13.89 15.95 -4.11
N ALA A 86 -13.80 15.58 -2.82
CA ALA A 86 -14.97 15.46 -1.95
C ALA A 86 -15.73 16.80 -1.82
N VAL A 87 -15.01 17.88 -1.50
CA VAL A 87 -15.58 19.24 -1.39
C VAL A 87 -16.17 19.72 -2.72
N LEU A 88 -15.54 19.36 -3.84
CA LEU A 88 -16.10 19.64 -5.16
C LEU A 88 -17.44 18.94 -5.35
N LEU A 89 -17.52 17.64 -5.06
CA LEU A 89 -18.75 16.86 -5.20
C LEU A 89 -19.88 17.41 -4.30
N ASP A 90 -19.57 17.76 -3.05
CA ASP A 90 -20.53 18.36 -2.09
C ASP A 90 -21.22 19.63 -2.60
N THR A 91 -20.57 20.35 -3.53
CA THR A 91 -21.10 21.61 -4.05
C THR A 91 -22.28 21.39 -5.00
N PHE A 92 -22.42 20.20 -5.59
CA PHE A 92 -23.45 19.95 -6.60
C PHE A 92 -24.24 18.66 -6.44
N ILE A 93 -23.78 17.69 -5.66
CA ILE A 93 -24.63 16.55 -5.27
C ILE A 93 -25.40 16.89 -3.98
N LYS A 94 -26.48 16.15 -3.72
CA LYS A 94 -27.38 16.40 -2.57
C LYS A 94 -26.79 15.97 -1.23
N GLU A 95 -25.98 14.91 -1.23
CA GLU A 95 -25.44 14.28 -0.03
C GLU A 95 -24.06 14.82 0.34
N ASP A 96 -23.77 14.83 1.63
CA ASP A 96 -22.45 15.18 2.16
C ASP A 96 -21.43 14.05 1.87
N VAL A 97 -20.49 14.30 0.96
CA VAL A 97 -19.29 13.50 0.68
C VAL A 97 -18.17 13.84 1.65
N TYR A 98 -17.97 15.11 2.00
CA TYR A 98 -17.01 15.54 3.02
C TYR A 98 -17.70 15.89 4.33
N ASN A 99 -17.15 15.39 5.44
CA ASN A 99 -17.59 15.76 6.77
C ASN A 99 -16.67 16.84 7.35
N PHE A 100 -17.14 18.09 7.34
CA PHE A 100 -16.40 19.26 7.84
C PHE A 100 -16.05 19.19 9.33
N ASN A 101 -16.65 18.29 10.10
CA ASN A 101 -16.38 18.16 11.53
C ASN A 101 -15.10 17.38 11.85
N TYR A 102 -14.45 16.76 10.85
CA TYR A 102 -13.24 15.96 11.04
C TYR A 102 -12.02 16.67 10.42
N PRO A 103 -10.97 16.96 11.23
CA PRO A 103 -9.76 17.63 10.75
C PRO A 103 -8.86 16.72 9.92
N ILE A 104 -9.15 15.42 9.91
CA ILE A 104 -8.41 14.39 9.19
C ILE A 104 -9.26 13.94 8.00
N TYR A 105 -8.65 13.89 6.83
CA TYR A 105 -9.23 13.31 5.63
C TYR A 105 -8.15 12.56 4.86
N VAL A 106 -8.21 11.24 4.85
CA VAL A 106 -7.27 10.38 4.14
C VAL A 106 -7.85 9.96 2.79
N PRO A 107 -7.03 9.79 1.73
CA PRO A 107 -7.57 9.64 0.37
C PRO A 107 -8.58 8.51 0.15
N GLU A 108 -8.48 7.43 0.91
CA GLU A 108 -9.37 6.26 0.78
C GLU A 108 -10.78 6.55 1.31
N GLU A 109 -10.94 7.54 2.19
CA GLU A 109 -12.24 7.90 2.76
C GLU A 109 -13.24 8.36 1.67
N LEU A 110 -12.77 9.06 0.64
CA LEU A 110 -13.61 9.46 -0.49
C LEU A 110 -14.36 8.27 -1.09
N PHE A 111 -13.65 7.17 -1.34
CA PHE A 111 -14.24 6.00 -1.99
C PHE A 111 -15.21 5.24 -1.06
N HIS A 112 -14.91 5.19 0.24
CA HIS A 112 -15.86 4.67 1.24
C HIS A 112 -17.13 5.52 1.28
N ARG A 113 -17.01 6.84 1.30
CA ARG A 113 -18.16 7.78 1.33
C ARG A 113 -19.02 7.65 0.08
N LEU A 114 -18.42 7.63 -1.12
CA LEU A 114 -19.15 7.45 -2.37
C LEU A 114 -19.94 6.13 -2.38
N GLN A 115 -19.34 5.03 -1.90
CA GLN A 115 -20.03 3.74 -1.84
C GLN A 115 -21.14 3.71 -0.80
N GLN A 116 -20.97 4.39 0.34
CA GLN A 116 -22.03 4.55 1.35
C GLN A 116 -23.21 5.36 0.82
N ILE A 117 -22.96 6.49 0.13
CA ILE A 117 -24.00 7.31 -0.51
C ILE A 117 -24.75 6.49 -1.55
N ASP A 118 -24.01 5.83 -2.44
CA ASP A 118 -24.59 5.00 -3.51
C ASP A 118 -25.43 3.83 -2.96
N ALA A 119 -24.99 3.20 -1.87
CA ALA A 119 -25.77 2.17 -1.17
C ALA A 119 -27.08 2.73 -0.59
N LYS A 120 -27.04 3.87 0.11
CA LYS A 120 -28.23 4.53 0.65
C LYS A 120 -29.20 4.95 -0.45
N ARG A 121 -28.71 5.50 -1.57
CA ARG A 121 -29.55 5.83 -2.73
C ARG A 121 -30.28 4.60 -3.25
N ARG A 122 -29.58 3.47 -3.40
CA ARG A 122 -30.19 2.19 -3.81
C ARG A 122 -31.27 1.71 -2.82
N GLU A 123 -31.00 1.77 -1.51
CA GLU A 123 -31.98 1.41 -0.47
C GLU A 123 -33.24 2.28 -0.55
N ASN A 124 -33.06 3.58 -0.79
CA ASN A 124 -34.15 4.55 -0.93
C ASN A 124 -34.81 4.56 -2.31
N LYS A 125 -34.39 3.69 -3.24
CA LYS A 125 -34.83 3.67 -4.65
C LYS A 125 -34.61 4.99 -5.40
N GLU A 126 -33.58 5.74 -5.00
CA GLU A 126 -33.09 6.92 -5.70
C GLU A 126 -32.13 6.53 -6.84
N ALA A 127 -31.78 7.49 -7.70
CA ALA A 127 -30.85 7.23 -8.79
C ALA A 127 -29.42 6.98 -8.27
N GLU A 128 -28.86 5.81 -8.61
CA GLU A 128 -27.48 5.42 -8.29
C GLU A 128 -26.48 6.54 -8.60
N LEU A 129 -25.51 6.74 -7.71
CA LEU A 129 -24.42 7.69 -7.87
C LEU A 129 -23.27 7.07 -8.67
N ILE A 130 -22.96 5.79 -8.44
CA ILE A 130 -21.85 5.09 -9.09
C ILE A 130 -22.42 4.21 -10.21
N LYS A 131 -22.08 4.54 -11.46
CA LYS A 131 -22.48 3.78 -12.64
C LYS A 131 -21.71 2.48 -12.79
N ASN A 132 -20.38 2.54 -12.63
CA ASN A 132 -19.51 1.36 -12.65
C ASN A 132 -18.18 1.66 -11.93
N ILE A 133 -17.48 0.58 -11.58
CA ILE A 133 -16.11 0.61 -11.08
C ILE A 133 -15.30 -0.31 -12.00
N ARG A 134 -14.23 0.20 -12.61
CA ARG A 134 -13.36 -0.56 -13.51
C ARG A 134 -11.96 -0.66 -12.93
N TYR A 135 -11.46 -1.88 -12.74
CA TYR A 135 -10.08 -2.13 -12.38
C TYR A 135 -9.17 -2.03 -13.62
N ILE A 136 -8.06 -1.30 -13.47
CA ILE A 136 -7.05 -1.08 -14.50
C ILE A 136 -5.70 -1.53 -13.91
N PRO A 137 -5.15 -2.67 -14.35
CA PRO A 137 -3.85 -3.12 -13.88
C PRO A 137 -2.74 -2.23 -14.43
N SER A 138 -1.71 -2.00 -13.62
CA SER A 138 -0.48 -1.31 -14.05
C SER A 138 0.22 -2.04 -15.20
N ALA A 139 1.00 -1.31 -15.99
CA ALA A 139 1.85 -1.90 -17.04
C ALA A 139 2.77 -3.01 -16.49
N ARG A 140 3.26 -2.81 -15.26
CA ARG A 140 4.09 -3.78 -14.53
C ARG A 140 3.32 -5.06 -14.19
N ARG A 141 2.09 -4.93 -13.69
CA ARG A 141 1.21 -6.07 -13.40
C ARG A 141 0.80 -6.81 -14.66
N TYR A 142 0.45 -6.07 -15.71
CA TYR A 142 0.17 -6.63 -17.03
C TYR A 142 1.35 -7.46 -17.54
N LEU A 143 2.56 -6.89 -17.57
CA LEU A 143 3.77 -7.58 -18.00
C LEU A 143 4.06 -8.87 -17.21
N PHE A 144 3.84 -8.85 -15.89
CA PHE A 144 4.03 -10.04 -15.07
C PHE A 144 3.09 -11.18 -15.48
N TYR A 145 1.81 -10.90 -15.63
CA TYR A 145 0.85 -11.94 -16.01
C TYR A 145 1.04 -12.38 -17.47
N GLU A 146 1.41 -11.44 -18.35
CA GLU A 146 1.74 -11.71 -19.74
C GLU A 146 2.93 -12.66 -19.89
N THR A 147 3.97 -12.50 -19.06
CA THR A 147 5.15 -13.39 -19.07
C THR A 147 4.91 -14.69 -18.30
N LYS A 148 4.02 -14.68 -17.29
CA LYS A 148 3.62 -15.87 -16.53
C LYS A 148 2.81 -16.87 -17.35
N ARG A 149 2.04 -16.42 -18.36
CA ARG A 149 1.26 -17.30 -19.23
C ARG A 149 2.09 -18.03 -20.29
N LEU A 150 3.35 -17.63 -20.50
CA LEU A 150 4.22 -18.25 -21.49
C LEU A 150 4.51 -19.72 -21.09
N SER A 151 4.52 -20.60 -22.09
CA SER A 151 5.00 -21.97 -21.95
C SER A 151 6.49 -21.99 -21.57
N SER A 152 7.00 -23.14 -21.10
CA SER A 152 8.43 -23.27 -20.77
C SER A 152 9.35 -22.96 -21.95
N GLU A 153 8.92 -23.28 -23.17
CA GLU A 153 9.66 -23.02 -24.41
C GLU A 153 9.60 -21.55 -24.80
N GLU A 154 8.39 -20.97 -24.84
CA GLU A 154 8.17 -19.54 -25.09
C GLU A 154 8.93 -18.67 -24.08
N ARG A 155 8.89 -19.03 -22.80
CA ARG A 155 9.60 -18.31 -21.73
C ARG A 155 11.11 -18.39 -21.91
N ARG A 156 11.65 -19.52 -22.37
CA ARG A 156 13.08 -19.65 -22.66
C ARG A 156 13.50 -18.72 -23.79
N ALA A 157 12.72 -18.66 -24.88
CA ALA A 157 12.96 -17.75 -25.99
C ALA A 157 12.87 -16.28 -25.55
N TYR A 158 11.81 -15.92 -24.83
CA TYR A 158 11.63 -14.58 -24.24
C TYR A 158 12.83 -14.17 -23.38
N LEU A 159 13.23 -15.01 -22.42
CA LEU A 159 14.38 -14.73 -21.53
C LEU A 159 15.70 -14.61 -22.29
N ASN A 160 15.92 -15.44 -23.31
CA ASN A 160 17.10 -15.38 -24.15
C ASN A 160 17.19 -14.02 -24.85
N ILE A 161 16.08 -13.56 -25.43
CA ILE A 161 16.00 -12.26 -26.11
C ILE A 161 16.19 -11.10 -25.13
N THR A 162 15.52 -11.11 -23.98
CA THR A 162 15.59 -10.00 -23.01
C THR A 162 16.93 -9.91 -22.28
N ASN A 163 17.55 -11.04 -21.96
CA ASN A 163 18.82 -11.05 -21.20
C ASN A 163 20.03 -10.72 -22.09
N ASN A 164 20.03 -11.17 -23.34
CA ASN A 164 21.14 -10.95 -24.26
C ASN A 164 20.98 -9.66 -25.08
N HIS A 165 19.87 -8.94 -24.91
CA HIS A 165 19.53 -7.77 -25.73
C HIS A 165 19.66 -8.05 -27.23
N SER A 166 19.27 -9.25 -27.67
CA SER A 166 19.50 -9.69 -29.04
C SER A 166 18.70 -8.86 -30.03
N GLU A 167 19.39 -8.18 -30.94
CA GLU A 167 18.75 -7.45 -32.03
C GLU A 167 18.22 -8.39 -33.12
N ASP A 168 18.75 -9.62 -33.21
CA ASP A 168 18.23 -10.68 -34.07
C ASP A 168 17.30 -11.63 -33.30
N PHE A 169 16.27 -11.06 -32.68
CA PHE A 169 15.23 -11.86 -32.02
C PHE A 169 14.43 -12.69 -33.03
N VAL A 170 14.39 -12.29 -34.31
CA VAL A 170 13.64 -12.98 -35.37
C VAL A 170 14.20 -14.39 -35.58
N SER A 171 15.52 -14.55 -35.66
CA SER A 171 16.13 -15.87 -35.80
C SER A 171 15.85 -16.77 -34.60
N LEU A 172 15.82 -16.21 -33.38
CA LEU A 172 15.53 -16.95 -32.14
C LEU A 172 14.06 -17.41 -32.04
N LEU A 173 13.16 -16.84 -32.85
CA LEU A 173 11.76 -17.22 -32.91
C LEU A 173 11.45 -18.23 -34.02
N LYS A 174 12.38 -18.50 -34.94
CA LYS A 174 12.14 -19.37 -36.13
C LYS A 174 11.81 -20.82 -35.77
N GLU A 175 12.29 -21.30 -34.63
CA GLU A 175 12.05 -22.68 -34.20
C GLU A 175 10.67 -22.86 -33.53
N LEU A 176 10.05 -21.77 -33.09
CA LEU A 176 8.72 -21.79 -32.47
C LEU A 176 7.61 -21.89 -33.54
N ASP A 177 6.48 -22.50 -33.17
CA ASP A 177 5.27 -22.43 -33.97
C ASP A 177 4.68 -21.01 -33.98
N ILE A 178 3.80 -20.71 -34.94
CA ILE A 178 3.24 -19.36 -35.15
C ILE A 178 2.54 -18.84 -33.90
N ALA A 179 1.79 -19.69 -33.18
CA ALA A 179 1.07 -19.27 -31.99
C ALA A 179 2.03 -18.90 -30.85
N SER A 180 3.12 -19.65 -30.71
CA SER A 180 4.19 -19.38 -29.75
C SER A 180 4.99 -18.12 -30.09
N ARG A 181 5.31 -17.88 -31.37
CA ARG A 181 5.95 -16.62 -31.81
C ARG A 181 5.10 -15.41 -31.46
N ILE A 182 3.79 -15.48 -31.70
CA ILE A 182 2.85 -14.41 -31.34
C ILE A 182 2.88 -14.14 -29.83
N ASN A 183 2.84 -15.18 -29.02
CA ASN A 183 2.87 -15.04 -27.55
C ASN A 183 4.17 -14.40 -27.07
N VAL A 184 5.33 -14.83 -27.60
CA VAL A 184 6.63 -14.26 -27.23
C VAL A 184 6.74 -12.81 -27.69
N LEU A 185 6.31 -12.47 -28.91
CA LEU A 185 6.33 -11.09 -29.40
C LEU A 185 5.41 -10.17 -28.58
N ASN A 186 4.23 -10.63 -28.18
CA ASN A 186 3.32 -9.88 -27.30
C ASN A 186 3.99 -9.61 -25.92
N ALA A 187 4.65 -10.60 -25.33
CA ALA A 187 5.40 -10.42 -24.09
C ALA A 187 6.60 -9.46 -24.25
N LEU A 188 7.32 -9.53 -25.38
CA LEU A 188 8.39 -8.59 -25.70
C LEU A 188 7.88 -7.16 -25.88
N LEU A 189 6.72 -6.96 -26.51
CA LEU A 189 6.08 -5.65 -26.62
C LEU A 189 5.72 -5.09 -25.24
N ALA A 190 5.11 -5.90 -24.37
CA ALA A 190 4.81 -5.51 -22.99
C ALA A 190 6.09 -5.15 -22.22
N TYR A 191 7.18 -5.90 -22.41
CA TYR A 191 8.48 -5.63 -21.79
C TYR A 191 9.09 -4.32 -22.28
N GLN A 192 9.08 -4.07 -23.59
CA GLN A 192 9.58 -2.80 -24.14
C GLN A 192 8.75 -1.61 -23.69
N TYR A 193 7.42 -1.77 -23.63
CA TYR A 193 6.53 -0.74 -23.10
C TYR A 193 6.87 -0.41 -21.64
N TYR A 194 7.03 -1.43 -20.78
CA TYR A 194 7.48 -1.25 -19.41
C TYR A 194 8.82 -0.50 -19.33
N LYS A 195 9.82 -0.90 -20.13
CA LYS A 195 11.15 -0.25 -20.15
C LYS A 195 11.08 1.20 -20.60
N LEU A 196 10.26 1.52 -21.59
CA LEU A 196 10.02 2.89 -22.05
C LEU A 196 9.39 3.76 -20.96
N MET A 197 8.44 3.21 -20.21
CA MET A 197 7.75 3.97 -19.16
C MET A 197 8.57 4.11 -17.88
N ALA A 198 9.42 3.12 -17.58
CA ALA A 198 10.39 3.19 -16.48
C ALA A 198 11.55 4.18 -16.76
N SER A 199 11.73 4.62 -18.01
CA SER A 199 12.76 5.59 -18.37
C SER A 199 12.24 7.02 -18.19
N TYR A 200 12.97 7.82 -17.40
CA TYR A 200 12.65 9.25 -17.21
C TYR A 200 12.97 10.08 -18.45
N GLU A 201 13.93 9.65 -19.26
CA GLU A 201 14.36 10.33 -20.48
C GLU A 201 13.85 9.62 -21.74
N GLU A 202 13.78 10.36 -22.83
CA GLU A 202 13.41 9.79 -24.11
C GLU A 202 14.49 8.84 -24.64
N ASN A 203 14.17 7.55 -24.72
CA ASN A 203 15.10 6.54 -25.20
C ASN A 203 14.75 6.07 -26.61
N GLN A 204 15.40 6.69 -27.59
CA GLN A 204 15.19 6.40 -29.01
C GLN A 204 15.44 4.92 -29.36
N ARG A 205 16.50 4.31 -28.78
CA ARG A 205 16.83 2.90 -29.02
C ARG A 205 15.72 1.95 -28.56
N LEU A 206 15.10 2.21 -27.40
CA LEU A 206 13.96 1.42 -26.92
C LEU A 206 12.74 1.57 -27.82
N LYS A 207 12.49 2.78 -28.37
CA LYS A 207 11.40 3.00 -29.32
C LYS A 207 11.62 2.22 -30.61
N GLU A 208 12.80 2.33 -31.21
CA GLU A 208 13.17 1.61 -32.42
C GLU A 208 13.09 0.10 -32.25
N TYR A 209 13.55 -0.42 -31.11
CA TYR A 209 13.48 -1.85 -30.82
C TYR A 209 12.04 -2.33 -30.64
N LYS A 210 11.19 -1.54 -29.94
CA LYS A 210 9.75 -1.80 -29.84
C LYS A 210 9.10 -1.82 -31.24
N ASP A 211 9.46 -0.89 -32.12
CA ASP A 211 8.90 -0.80 -33.47
C ASP A 211 9.33 -1.99 -34.33
N LYS A 212 10.58 -2.48 -34.21
CA LYS A 212 11.02 -3.73 -34.85
C LYS A 212 10.16 -4.92 -34.41
N ILE A 213 9.92 -5.08 -33.10
CA ILE A 213 9.08 -6.16 -32.57
C ILE A 213 7.64 -6.04 -33.09
N LEU A 214 7.11 -4.82 -33.13
CA LEU A 214 5.76 -4.54 -33.62
C LEU A 214 5.61 -4.91 -35.11
N LEU A 215 6.59 -4.54 -35.94
CA LEU A 215 6.61 -4.91 -37.35
C LEU A 215 6.60 -6.42 -37.56
N GLU A 216 7.41 -7.17 -36.80
CA GLU A 216 7.39 -8.63 -36.87
C GLU A 216 6.06 -9.22 -36.40
N ARG A 217 5.46 -8.64 -35.36
CA ARG A 217 4.14 -9.07 -34.87
C ARG A 217 3.04 -8.85 -35.91
N LEU A 218 3.09 -7.74 -36.67
CA LEU A 218 2.12 -7.39 -37.72
C LEU A 218 2.21 -8.29 -38.96
N ARG A 219 3.36 -8.94 -39.20
CA ARG A 219 3.54 -9.92 -40.30
C ARG A 219 2.90 -11.27 -40.02
N LEU A 220 2.59 -11.58 -38.76
CA LEU A 220 1.97 -12.84 -38.34
C LEU A 220 0.44 -12.76 -38.44
N PRO A 221 -0.24 -13.90 -38.66
CA PRO A 221 -1.69 -13.92 -38.78
C PRO A 221 -2.38 -13.39 -37.52
N ILE A 222 -3.62 -12.91 -37.71
CA ILE A 222 -4.47 -12.52 -36.61
C ILE A 222 -4.73 -13.76 -35.74
N LYS A 223 -4.38 -13.65 -34.47
CA LYS A 223 -4.72 -14.62 -33.44
C LYS A 223 -5.77 -13.97 -32.55
N LYS A 224 -6.91 -14.63 -32.37
CA LYS A 224 -7.89 -14.20 -31.38
C LYS A 224 -7.20 -14.21 -30.01
N GLU A 225 -6.99 -13.04 -29.44
CA GLU A 225 -6.37 -12.96 -28.12
C GLU A 225 -7.34 -13.52 -27.08
N ILE A 226 -6.84 -14.47 -26.29
CA ILE A 226 -7.50 -14.88 -25.06
C ILE A 226 -7.19 -13.77 -24.05
N PRO A 227 -8.22 -13.08 -23.50
CA PRO A 227 -8.01 -12.03 -22.52
C PRO A 227 -7.14 -12.55 -21.38
N LEU A 228 -6.13 -11.76 -21.01
CA LEU A 228 -5.25 -12.09 -19.91
C LEU A 228 -6.04 -12.01 -18.60
N ASN A 229 -6.18 -13.13 -17.90
CA ASN A 229 -6.84 -13.15 -16.59
C ASN A 229 -5.87 -12.60 -15.52
N ILE A 230 -5.99 -11.32 -15.23
CA ILE A 230 -5.27 -10.64 -14.15
C ILE A 230 -6.22 -10.58 -12.95
N PRO A 231 -5.91 -11.26 -11.83
CA PRO A 231 -6.69 -11.15 -10.61
C PRO A 231 -6.80 -9.69 -10.17
N GLU A 232 -8.04 -9.24 -9.99
CA GLU A 232 -8.31 -7.92 -9.44
C GLU A 232 -7.89 -7.90 -7.97
N ILE A 233 -7.28 -6.79 -7.56
CA ILE A 233 -7.10 -6.51 -6.14
C ILE A 233 -8.32 -5.75 -5.60
N PRO A 234 -8.66 -5.91 -4.30
CA PRO A 234 -9.78 -5.20 -3.71
C PRO A 234 -9.63 -3.69 -3.87
N SER A 235 -10.68 -3.03 -4.35
CA SER A 235 -10.77 -1.57 -4.35
C SER A 235 -10.61 -1.00 -2.92
N PRO A 236 -10.05 0.20 -2.73
CA PRO A 236 -10.01 0.87 -1.44
C PRO A 236 -11.35 0.87 -0.69
N ALA A 237 -12.47 1.08 -1.39
CA ALA A 237 -13.79 1.06 -0.75
C ALA A 237 -14.27 -0.34 -0.31
N ASN A 238 -13.61 -1.39 -0.81
CA ASN A 238 -13.93 -2.78 -0.50
C ASN A 238 -13.12 -3.35 0.67
N VAL A 239 -12.20 -2.60 1.26
CA VAL A 239 -11.47 -3.02 2.46
C VAL A 239 -11.96 -2.29 3.71
N SER A 240 -11.31 -2.50 4.85
CA SER A 240 -11.56 -1.68 6.04
C SER A 240 -11.09 -0.24 5.84
N PRO A 241 -11.85 0.76 6.31
CA PRO A 241 -11.38 2.14 6.38
C PRO A 241 -10.00 2.25 7.06
N PRO A 242 -9.20 3.26 6.69
CA PRO A 242 -7.83 3.39 7.18
C PRO A 242 -7.75 3.96 8.62
N SER A 243 -8.75 4.66 9.12
CA SER A 243 -8.73 5.25 10.47
C SER A 243 -9.35 4.28 11.47
N THR A 244 -8.88 4.28 12.72
CA THR A 244 -9.42 3.37 13.73
C THR A 244 -9.51 3.96 15.13
N PHE A 245 -10.50 3.48 15.87
CA PHE A 245 -10.54 3.48 17.33
C PHE A 245 -10.37 2.05 17.82
N ASN A 246 -9.70 1.86 18.95
CA ASN A 246 -9.59 0.56 19.55
C ASN A 246 -9.75 0.61 21.07
N ILE A 247 -10.26 -0.48 21.63
CA ILE A 247 -10.29 -0.73 23.07
C ILE A 247 -9.64 -2.08 23.29
N GLY A 248 -8.75 -2.17 24.27
CA GLY A 248 -8.00 -3.38 24.55
C GLY A 248 -7.91 -3.71 26.02
N PHE A 249 -7.57 -4.96 26.30
CA PHE A 249 -7.14 -5.46 27.58
C PHE A 249 -5.73 -6.01 27.46
N VAL A 250 -4.84 -5.56 28.34
CA VAL A 250 -3.42 -5.90 28.33
C VAL A 250 -3.07 -6.64 29.61
N ASN A 251 -2.42 -7.79 29.44
CA ASN A 251 -1.74 -8.49 30.52
C ASN A 251 -0.24 -8.53 30.20
N MET A 252 0.57 -8.00 31.12
CA MET A 252 2.01 -7.88 30.96
C MET A 252 2.73 -8.55 32.14
N GLU A 253 3.74 -9.36 31.85
CA GLU A 253 4.53 -10.05 32.87
C GLU A 253 5.20 -9.04 33.80
N GLY A 254 4.96 -9.19 35.12
CA GLY A 254 5.50 -8.28 36.13
C GLY A 254 4.74 -6.96 36.28
N SER A 255 3.48 -6.87 35.82
CA SER A 255 2.63 -5.69 36.03
C SER A 255 1.16 -6.07 36.15
N ASP A 256 0.38 -5.25 36.85
CA ASP A 256 -1.06 -5.44 36.90
C ASP A 256 -1.68 -5.26 35.51
N PRO A 257 -2.73 -6.04 35.18
CA PRO A 257 -3.44 -5.87 33.93
C PRO A 257 -4.07 -4.47 33.84
N PHE A 258 -4.25 -3.99 32.62
CA PHE A 258 -4.85 -2.68 32.37
C PHE A 258 -5.66 -2.69 31.08
N SER A 259 -6.57 -1.73 30.95
CA SER A 259 -7.31 -1.49 29.71
C SER A 259 -6.59 -0.44 28.87
N THR A 260 -6.72 -0.53 27.55
CA THR A 260 -6.24 0.49 26.61
C THR A 260 -7.39 1.09 25.82
N VAL A 261 -7.28 2.38 25.52
CA VAL A 261 -8.08 3.05 24.49
C VAL A 261 -7.11 3.68 23.51
N GLY A 262 -7.30 3.42 22.23
CA GLY A 262 -6.42 3.91 21.19
C GLY A 262 -7.13 4.54 20.01
N VAL A 263 -6.40 5.42 19.33
CA VAL A 263 -6.81 6.08 18.10
C VAL A 263 -5.66 6.05 17.11
N THR A 264 -5.97 5.83 15.85
CA THR A 264 -4.97 5.77 14.79
C THR A 264 -5.49 6.45 13.54
N VAL A 265 -4.68 7.37 13.02
CA VAL A 265 -5.05 8.19 11.85
C VAL A 265 -4.98 7.37 10.55
N PHE A 266 -3.96 6.54 10.40
CA PHE A 266 -3.84 5.67 9.24
C PHE A 266 -3.30 4.32 9.67
N ARG A 267 -4.06 3.25 9.42
CA ARG A 267 -3.74 1.88 9.79
C ARG A 267 -4.01 0.97 8.60
N LYS A 268 -2.94 0.43 8.03
CA LYS A 268 -2.94 -0.78 7.21
C LYS A 268 -1.99 -1.78 7.86
N GLU A 269 -2.53 -2.90 8.32
CA GLU A 269 -1.76 -3.94 9.02
C GLU A 269 -1.82 -5.24 8.24
N SER A 270 -0.76 -6.06 8.28
CA SER A 270 -0.65 -7.29 7.47
C SER A 270 -1.82 -8.24 7.70
N VAL A 271 -2.32 -8.27 8.93
CA VAL A 271 -3.44 -9.08 9.40
C VAL A 271 -4.80 -8.40 9.20
N GLY A 272 -4.81 -7.13 8.80
CA GLY A 272 -6.01 -6.36 8.46
C GLY A 272 -6.59 -6.72 7.10
N MET A 273 -7.89 -6.49 6.94
CA MET A 273 -8.57 -6.61 5.64
C MET A 273 -8.04 -5.59 4.61
N ASN A 274 -7.46 -4.48 5.08
CA ASN A 274 -6.95 -3.37 4.26
C ASN A 274 -5.45 -3.46 3.90
N ALA A 275 -4.74 -4.51 4.31
CA ALA A 275 -3.42 -4.79 3.77
C ALA A 275 -3.50 -5.40 2.38
N LEU A 276 -3.28 -4.55 1.38
CA LEU A 276 -3.00 -4.99 0.02
C LEU A 276 -1.65 -5.67 -0.01
N GLU A 277 -1.63 -6.93 -0.46
CA GLU A 277 -0.41 -7.74 -0.57
C GLU A 277 0.39 -7.85 0.74
N TYR A 278 -0.31 -7.82 1.89
CA TYR A 278 0.23 -7.96 3.25
C TYR A 278 1.13 -6.82 3.74
N SER A 279 1.36 -5.76 2.95
CA SER A 279 2.21 -4.66 3.40
C SER A 279 1.56 -3.85 4.52
N GLU A 280 2.38 -3.25 5.37
CA GLU A 280 1.95 -2.47 6.52
C GLU A 280 2.31 -1.00 6.38
N CYS A 281 1.41 -0.15 6.82
CA CYS A 281 1.64 1.26 7.03
C CYS A 281 0.71 1.74 8.15
N VAL A 282 1.29 2.02 9.31
CA VAL A 282 0.60 2.60 10.46
C VAL A 282 1.23 3.94 10.75
N ALA A 283 0.42 4.99 10.88
CA ALA A 283 0.87 6.33 11.16
C ALA A 283 -0.02 7.01 12.19
N LEU A 284 0.63 7.71 13.13
CA LEU A 284 -0.01 8.43 14.24
C LEU A 284 -0.98 7.52 15.01
N ASP A 285 -0.45 6.44 15.54
CA ASP A 285 -1.12 5.52 16.45
C ASP A 285 -0.80 5.89 17.88
N LEU A 286 -1.84 6.11 18.69
CA LEU A 286 -1.71 6.42 20.11
C LEU A 286 -2.57 5.45 20.89
N ASN A 287 -1.98 4.78 21.88
CA ASN A 287 -2.70 3.96 22.84
C ASN A 287 -2.46 4.50 24.25
N VAL A 288 -3.55 4.73 24.99
CA VAL A 288 -3.57 5.20 26.37
C VAL A 288 -4.02 4.06 27.26
N GLY A 289 -3.23 3.73 28.28
CA GLY A 289 -3.55 2.72 29.28
C GLY A 289 -4.26 3.31 30.51
N ILE A 290 -5.15 2.51 31.10
CA ILE A 290 -5.91 2.81 32.31
C ILE A 290 -5.74 1.62 33.26
N ALA A 291 -4.96 1.80 34.33
CA ALA A 291 -4.75 0.76 35.35
C ALA A 291 -5.99 0.58 36.24
N PHE A 292 -6.39 -0.66 36.52
CA PHE A 292 -7.57 -0.95 37.35
C PHE A 292 -7.38 -0.56 38.82
N ASP A 293 -6.24 -0.91 39.40
CA ASP A 293 -6.06 -0.80 40.86
C ASP A 293 -5.70 0.61 41.33
N SER A 294 -5.17 1.44 40.44
CA SER A 294 -4.70 2.79 40.79
C SER A 294 -5.42 3.92 40.04
N GLU A 295 -6.35 3.59 39.13
CA GLU A 295 -7.00 4.53 38.20
C GLU A 295 -6.02 5.45 37.44
N LYS A 296 -4.74 5.07 37.37
CA LYS A 296 -3.71 5.86 36.68
C LYS A 296 -3.88 5.74 35.18
N ILE A 297 -3.94 6.89 34.52
CA ILE A 297 -3.92 7.03 33.07
C ILE A 297 -2.48 7.28 32.63
N PHE A 298 -2.01 6.55 31.62
CA PHE A 298 -0.67 6.69 31.09
C PHE A 298 -0.65 6.46 29.57
N VAL A 299 0.37 6.99 28.90
CA VAL A 299 0.61 6.65 27.50
C VAL A 299 1.22 5.25 27.47
N ASP A 300 0.60 4.32 26.77
CA ASP A 300 1.10 2.96 26.65
C ASP A 300 2.06 2.83 25.47
N ASN A 301 1.68 3.38 24.31
CA ASN A 301 2.56 3.51 23.17
C ASN A 301 2.15 4.66 22.24
N VAL A 302 3.12 5.09 21.44
CA VAL A 302 2.92 6.01 20.31
C VAL A 302 3.70 5.47 19.11
N ASN A 303 3.04 5.12 18.00
CA ASN A 303 3.73 4.86 16.73
C ASN A 303 3.52 6.07 15.81
N PHE A 304 4.58 6.84 15.59
CA PHE A 304 4.54 7.95 14.64
C PHE A 304 4.43 7.44 13.21
N LEU A 305 5.26 6.43 12.89
CA LEU A 305 5.27 5.75 11.60
C LEU A 305 5.80 4.33 11.76
N GLU A 306 5.10 3.34 11.21
CA GLU A 306 5.57 1.96 11.05
C GLU A 306 5.22 1.51 9.63
N ILE A 307 6.23 1.13 8.85
CA ILE A 307 6.05 0.61 7.48
C ILE A 307 6.77 -0.73 7.37
N LYS A 308 6.09 -1.69 6.75
CA LYS A 308 6.69 -2.95 6.26
C LYS A 308 6.28 -3.14 4.81
N ASP A 309 7.21 -2.93 3.89
CA ASP A 309 7.01 -3.11 2.46
C ASP A 309 7.49 -4.50 2.04
N PHE A 310 6.55 -5.44 1.94
CA PHE A 310 6.86 -6.80 1.49
C PHE A 310 6.88 -6.84 -0.04
N ARG A 311 8.08 -6.86 -0.63
CA ARG A 311 8.28 -7.03 -2.08
C ARG A 311 8.04 -8.47 -2.52
N THR A 312 6.76 -8.86 -2.51
CA THR A 312 6.30 -10.20 -2.93
C THR A 312 6.11 -10.32 -4.44
N PHE A 313 6.05 -9.18 -5.13
CA PHE A 313 5.85 -9.07 -6.55
C PHE A 313 6.96 -8.20 -7.16
N TYR A 314 7.76 -8.77 -8.05
CA TYR A 314 8.79 -8.08 -8.82
C TYR A 314 9.10 -8.78 -10.14
N LEU A 315 9.56 -8.00 -11.12
CA LEU A 315 9.94 -8.45 -12.45
C LEU A 315 11.43 -8.76 -12.49
N LYS A 316 11.77 -10.05 -12.41
CA LYS A 316 13.16 -10.54 -12.49
C LYS A 316 13.82 -10.13 -13.79
N GLU A 317 13.08 -10.23 -14.88
CA GLU A 317 13.51 -9.94 -16.25
C GLU A 317 13.81 -8.46 -16.45
N ALA A 318 13.17 -7.58 -15.67
CA ALA A 318 13.44 -6.16 -15.65
C ALA A 318 14.55 -5.74 -14.67
N LYS A 319 15.17 -6.70 -13.96
CA LYS A 319 16.16 -6.47 -12.89
C LYS A 319 15.63 -5.54 -11.79
N GLU A 320 14.35 -5.64 -11.46
CA GLU A 320 13.79 -4.91 -10.33
C GLU A 320 14.42 -5.36 -9.01
N ASN A 321 14.53 -4.43 -8.06
CA ASN A 321 15.03 -4.71 -6.73
C ASN A 321 14.03 -5.61 -5.96
N PRO A 322 14.42 -6.84 -5.57
CA PRO A 322 13.54 -7.76 -4.83
C PRO A 322 13.54 -7.50 -3.31
N LEU A 323 14.34 -6.55 -2.82
CA LEU A 323 14.52 -6.30 -1.39
C LEU A 323 13.28 -5.66 -0.79
N SER A 324 12.80 -6.26 0.30
CA SER A 324 11.80 -5.71 1.20
C SER A 324 12.49 -4.81 2.22
N TRP A 325 11.75 -3.86 2.78
CA TRP A 325 12.28 -2.98 3.82
C TRP A 325 11.22 -2.69 4.88
N LYS A 326 11.69 -2.31 6.07
CA LYS A 326 10.85 -1.85 7.17
C LYS A 326 11.47 -0.64 7.85
N VAL A 327 10.61 0.18 8.43
CA VAL A 327 11.01 1.27 9.33
C VAL A 327 9.95 1.44 10.41
N ARG A 328 10.38 1.78 11.62
CA ARG A 328 9.49 2.18 12.71
C ARG A 328 10.11 3.34 13.48
N ALA A 329 9.29 4.35 13.77
CA ALA A 329 9.59 5.41 14.70
C ALA A 329 8.46 5.52 15.73
N GLY A 330 8.76 5.37 17.02
CA GLY A 330 7.74 5.34 18.06
C GLY A 330 8.28 5.47 19.48
N ILE A 331 7.36 5.38 20.44
CA ILE A 331 7.59 5.42 21.88
C ILE A 331 6.88 4.23 22.50
N ASP A 332 7.62 3.41 23.25
CA ASP A 332 7.07 2.25 23.97
C ASP A 332 7.22 2.46 25.49
N ARG A 333 6.16 2.19 26.25
CA ARG A 333 6.24 2.17 27.71
C ARG A 333 6.86 0.87 28.22
N TYR A 334 7.78 1.00 29.17
CA TYR A 334 8.36 -0.08 29.95
C TYR A 334 8.16 0.19 31.45
N ASN A 335 8.03 -0.88 32.24
CA ASN A 335 8.08 -0.78 33.69
C ASN A 335 9.46 -1.30 34.15
N ILE A 336 10.26 -0.42 34.74
CA ILE A 336 11.57 -0.72 35.33
C ILE A 336 11.47 -0.38 36.81
N ASP A 337 11.70 -1.36 37.68
CA ASP A 337 11.64 -1.21 39.14
C ASP A 337 10.37 -0.48 39.64
N ASP A 338 9.20 -0.92 39.16
CA ASP A 338 7.87 -0.34 39.43
C ASP A 338 7.67 1.13 39.00
N ASN A 339 8.63 1.71 38.28
CA ASN A 339 8.52 3.03 37.67
C ASN A 339 8.30 2.94 36.16
N ALA A 340 7.43 3.82 35.65
CA ALA A 340 7.18 3.94 34.22
C ALA A 340 8.35 4.65 33.53
N SER A 341 8.96 3.96 32.57
CA SER A 341 9.98 4.47 31.66
C SER A 341 9.45 4.44 30.23
N TYR A 342 9.94 5.36 29.39
CA TYR A 342 9.55 5.45 27.99
C TYR A 342 10.78 5.26 27.10
N ASP A 343 10.69 4.31 26.20
CA ASP A 343 11.73 4.03 25.22
C ASP A 343 11.37 4.65 23.87
N TYR A 344 12.21 5.58 23.41
CA TYR A 344 12.13 6.16 22.08
C TYR A 344 12.85 5.24 21.10
N VAL A 345 12.12 4.71 20.11
CA VAL A 345 12.60 3.67 19.20
C VAL A 345 12.65 4.18 17.77
N LEU A 346 13.79 3.95 17.12
CA LEU A 346 13.95 4.03 15.66
C LEU A 346 14.49 2.68 15.15
N ASP A 347 13.66 1.88 14.48
CA ASP A 347 14.04 0.60 13.89
C ASP A 347 14.03 0.70 12.36
N GLY A 348 15.03 0.10 11.72
CA GLY A 348 15.13 0.00 10.27
C GLY A 348 15.64 -1.37 9.86
N GLY A 349 15.12 -1.92 8.76
CA GLY A 349 15.56 -3.23 8.30
C GLY A 349 15.40 -3.43 6.80
N ILE A 350 16.26 -4.29 6.27
CA ILE A 350 16.25 -4.73 4.86
C ILE A 350 16.13 -6.25 4.85
N GLY A 351 15.34 -6.77 3.93
CA GLY A 351 15.00 -8.17 3.91
C GLY A 351 14.52 -8.67 2.57
N MET A 352 13.96 -9.88 2.58
CA MET A 352 13.34 -10.49 1.44
C MET A 352 12.00 -11.09 1.85
N ALA A 353 11.01 -11.01 0.97
CA ALA A 353 9.71 -11.62 1.15
C ALA A 353 9.39 -12.52 -0.04
N LYS A 354 8.69 -13.63 0.22
CA LYS A 354 8.24 -14.58 -0.80
C LYS A 354 6.81 -15.00 -0.51
N LYS A 355 5.95 -14.79 -1.50
CA LYS A 355 4.57 -15.29 -1.46
C LYS A 355 4.56 -16.79 -1.76
N ALA A 356 3.99 -17.58 -0.85
CA ALA A 356 3.68 -18.98 -1.06
C ALA A 356 2.23 -19.11 -1.53
N ASN A 357 2.02 -19.71 -2.71
CA ASN A 357 0.70 -19.78 -3.35
C ASN A 357 -0.38 -20.28 -2.38
N ASN A 358 -1.41 -19.45 -2.17
CA ASN A 358 -2.58 -19.71 -1.32
C ASN A 358 -2.29 -19.98 0.17
N ILE A 359 -1.03 -19.84 0.61
CA ILE A 359 -0.64 -20.06 2.02
C ILE A 359 -0.39 -18.72 2.69
N GLY A 360 0.33 -17.79 2.05
CA GLY A 360 0.71 -16.53 2.69
C GLY A 360 2.01 -15.95 2.18
N VAL A 361 2.68 -15.17 3.03
CA VAL A 361 3.99 -14.57 2.76
C VAL A 361 4.96 -15.00 3.85
N PHE A 362 6.11 -15.51 3.44
CA PHE A 362 7.26 -15.72 4.33
C PHE A 362 8.27 -14.61 4.08
N TYR A 363 8.90 -14.12 5.13
CA TYR A 363 9.89 -13.06 5.02
C TYR A 363 11.00 -13.22 6.05
N GLY A 364 12.14 -12.58 5.75
CA GLY A 364 13.24 -12.45 6.67
C GLY A 364 13.88 -11.06 6.52
N PHE A 365 14.28 -10.47 7.64
CA PHE A 365 14.91 -9.16 7.70
C PHE A 365 16.19 -9.22 8.51
N MET A 366 17.16 -8.40 8.12
CA MET A 366 18.22 -7.93 8.99
C MET A 366 17.87 -6.52 9.43
N SER A 367 17.86 -6.27 10.74
CA SER A 367 17.41 -5.00 11.31
C SER A 367 18.51 -4.37 12.16
N ALA A 368 18.44 -3.04 12.28
CA ALA A 368 19.18 -2.27 13.26
C ALA A 368 18.22 -1.27 13.90
N SER A 369 18.30 -1.12 15.22
CA SER A 369 17.46 -0.20 15.98
C SER A 369 18.25 0.63 16.97
N LEU A 370 17.74 1.85 17.18
CA LEU A 370 18.18 2.79 18.19
C LEU A 370 17.10 2.89 19.26
N HIS A 371 17.53 2.80 20.51
CA HIS A 371 16.72 2.87 21.71
C HIS A 371 17.29 3.93 22.64
N SER A 372 16.43 4.58 23.40
CA SER A 372 16.84 5.56 24.42
C SER A 372 17.20 4.92 25.76
N LEU A 373 16.60 3.76 26.06
CA LEU A 373 16.89 2.97 27.26
C LEU A 373 18.08 2.02 27.00
N ASP A 374 18.53 1.35 28.06
CA ASP A 374 19.72 0.48 28.03
C ASP A 374 19.66 -0.60 26.94
N GLN A 375 20.85 -1.00 26.47
CA GLN A 375 21.08 -1.55 25.13
C GLN A 375 20.56 -0.63 24.02
N GLN A 376 21.20 0.54 23.89
CA GLN A 376 20.78 1.61 22.98
C GLN A 376 20.89 1.21 21.50
N TYR A 377 21.88 0.41 21.15
CA TYR A 377 22.15 -0.01 19.77
C TYR A 377 21.93 -1.51 19.66
N ARG A 378 20.95 -1.90 18.84
CA ARG A 378 20.64 -3.31 18.61
C ARG A 378 20.67 -3.64 17.14
N ALA A 379 21.05 -4.86 16.82
CA ALA A 379 20.94 -5.37 15.46
C ALA A 379 20.68 -6.86 15.46
N GLY A 380 19.98 -7.36 14.44
CA GLY A 380 19.90 -8.79 14.25
C GLY A 380 18.84 -9.28 13.26
N PRO A 381 18.83 -10.60 13.04
CA PRO A 381 17.93 -11.22 12.09
C PRO A 381 16.54 -11.47 12.69
N SER A 382 15.53 -11.40 11.83
CA SER A 382 14.18 -11.86 12.12
C SER A 382 13.60 -12.64 10.96
N LEU A 383 12.83 -13.67 11.25
CA LEU A 383 12.03 -14.44 10.30
C LEU A 383 10.56 -14.33 10.69
N GLY A 384 9.69 -14.26 9.70
CA GLY A 384 8.26 -14.23 9.97
C GLY A 384 7.44 -14.74 8.81
N PHE A 385 6.15 -14.91 9.09
CA PHE A 385 5.16 -15.24 8.09
C PHE A 385 3.81 -14.61 8.41
N VAL A 386 3.05 -14.32 7.35
CA VAL A 386 1.65 -13.92 7.43
C VAL A 386 0.83 -14.89 6.59
N THR A 387 -0.21 -15.47 7.17
CA THR A 387 -1.12 -16.44 6.54
C THR A 387 -2.56 -16.13 6.91
N GLY A 388 -3.52 -16.59 6.11
CA GLY A 388 -4.93 -16.50 6.44
C GLY A 388 -5.83 -16.24 5.25
N SER A 389 -7.10 -16.03 5.57
CA SER A 389 -8.17 -15.65 4.65
C SER A 389 -8.56 -14.18 4.85
N GLU A 390 -9.65 -13.74 4.21
CA GLU A 390 -10.20 -12.41 4.43
C GLU A 390 -10.81 -12.23 5.84
N PHE A 391 -11.19 -13.33 6.50
CA PHE A 391 -11.85 -13.31 7.81
C PHE A 391 -10.90 -13.57 8.98
N VAL A 392 -9.86 -14.39 8.78
CA VAL A 392 -8.89 -14.71 9.84
C VAL A 392 -7.49 -14.61 9.25
N LYS A 393 -6.65 -13.76 9.83
CA LYS A 393 -5.22 -13.69 9.49
C LYS A 393 -4.36 -13.83 10.73
N LEU A 394 -3.26 -14.55 10.54
CA LEU A 394 -2.23 -14.80 11.53
C LEU A 394 -0.91 -14.26 10.99
N GLN A 395 -0.22 -13.49 11.81
CA GLN A 395 1.17 -13.12 11.61
C GLN A 395 1.99 -13.63 12.78
N MET A 396 3.17 -14.17 12.48
CA MET A 396 4.16 -14.57 13.46
C MET A 396 5.54 -14.08 13.03
N ASP A 397 6.28 -13.51 13.96
CA ASP A 397 7.64 -13.01 13.82
C ASP A 397 8.48 -13.61 14.95
N TYR A 398 9.67 -14.07 14.61
CA TYR A 398 10.70 -14.53 15.54
C TYR A 398 12.02 -13.86 15.17
N GLY A 399 12.71 -13.27 16.14
CA GLY A 399 13.97 -12.58 15.93
C GLY A 399 14.94 -12.74 17.08
N LEU A 400 16.18 -12.38 16.80
CA LEU A 400 17.25 -12.25 17.77
C LEU A 400 17.83 -10.85 17.62
N GLU A 401 17.75 -10.04 18.66
CA GLU A 401 18.35 -8.71 18.71
C GLU A 401 19.61 -8.78 19.57
N PHE A 402 20.76 -8.42 19.01
CA PHE A 402 22.03 -8.39 19.72
C PHE A 402 22.35 -6.95 20.14
N GLY A 403 22.63 -6.75 21.42
CA GLY A 403 23.17 -5.49 21.94
C GLY A 403 24.59 -5.31 21.42
N LEU A 404 24.87 -4.18 20.77
CA LEU A 404 26.19 -3.91 20.19
C LEU A 404 27.23 -3.49 21.23
N GLU A 405 26.79 -3.16 22.45
CA GLU A 405 27.65 -2.66 23.53
C GLU A 405 28.03 -3.75 24.53
N ASP A 406 27.09 -4.64 24.88
CA ASP A 406 27.24 -5.65 25.93
C ASP A 406 27.32 -7.09 25.40
N TYR A 407 27.18 -7.27 24.08
CA TYR A 407 27.11 -8.58 23.39
C TYR A 407 26.00 -9.50 23.92
N GLY A 408 25.01 -8.94 24.63
CA GLY A 408 23.80 -9.64 25.03
C GLY A 408 22.89 -9.92 23.83
N TYR A 409 21.97 -10.85 23.97
CA TYR A 409 20.91 -11.06 22.98
C TYR A 409 19.54 -11.11 23.62
N ILE A 410 18.55 -10.57 22.91
CA ILE A 410 17.14 -10.62 23.26
C ILE A 410 16.43 -11.44 22.19
N GLU A 411 15.73 -12.48 22.62
CA GLU A 411 14.81 -13.21 21.76
C GLU A 411 13.51 -12.40 21.62
N THR A 412 13.14 -12.09 20.38
CA THR A 412 11.91 -11.37 20.08
C THR A 412 10.89 -12.31 19.43
N VAL A 413 9.68 -12.34 19.96
CA VAL A 413 8.55 -13.09 19.40
C VAL A 413 7.36 -12.15 19.32
N GLN A 414 6.74 -12.06 18.16
CA GLN A 414 5.51 -11.31 17.98
C GLN A 414 4.51 -12.16 17.19
N THR A 415 3.29 -12.28 17.73
CA THR A 415 2.19 -12.97 17.08
C THR A 415 0.99 -12.05 17.06
N LYS A 416 0.32 -11.93 15.92
CA LYS A 416 -0.96 -11.22 15.77
C LYS A 416 -1.96 -12.15 15.10
N LEU A 417 -3.10 -12.37 15.74
CA LEU A 417 -4.25 -13.07 15.18
C LEU A 417 -5.41 -12.10 15.10
N GLN A 418 -5.90 -11.81 13.89
CA GLN A 418 -7.05 -10.96 13.68
C GLN A 418 -8.22 -11.75 13.10
N TYR A 419 -9.38 -11.59 13.71
CA TYR A 419 -10.68 -12.01 13.20
C TYR A 419 -11.46 -10.78 12.71
N GLN A 420 -11.70 -10.70 11.41
CA GLN A 420 -12.48 -9.65 10.78
C GLN A 420 -13.97 -10.00 10.86
N ILE A 421 -14.75 -9.22 11.62
CA ILE A 421 -16.20 -9.41 11.75
C ILE A 421 -16.90 -8.85 10.50
N ASN A 422 -16.51 -7.65 10.08
CA ASN A 422 -16.91 -6.99 8.84
C ASN A 422 -15.92 -5.86 8.52
N LYS A 423 -16.13 -5.06 7.46
CA LYS A 423 -15.22 -3.97 7.07
C LYS A 423 -14.90 -2.98 8.20
N GLN A 424 -15.83 -2.73 9.12
CA GLN A 424 -15.69 -1.73 10.19
C GLN A 424 -15.28 -2.31 11.53
N HIS A 425 -15.31 -3.63 11.71
CA HIS A 425 -15.13 -4.25 13.02
C HIS A 425 -14.20 -5.46 12.97
N ALA A 426 -13.23 -5.51 13.88
CA ALA A 426 -12.34 -6.65 14.04
C ALA A 426 -11.99 -6.91 15.51
N LEU A 427 -11.67 -8.16 15.82
CA LEU A 427 -11.06 -8.58 17.07
C LEU A 427 -9.62 -9.03 16.78
N GLN A 428 -8.67 -8.58 17.59
CA GLN A 428 -7.28 -8.95 17.46
C GLN A 428 -6.75 -9.47 18.80
N VAL A 429 -6.00 -10.57 18.75
CA VAL A 429 -5.18 -11.04 19.86
C VAL A 429 -3.73 -10.89 19.44
N SER A 430 -2.94 -10.15 20.22
CA SER A 430 -1.51 -10.00 19.99
C SER A 430 -0.70 -10.47 21.18
N PHE A 431 0.38 -11.19 20.90
CA PHE A 431 1.36 -11.61 21.87
C PHE A 431 2.72 -11.04 21.46
N LYS A 432 3.42 -10.38 22.36
CA LYS A 432 4.77 -9.86 22.15
C LYS A 432 5.65 -10.32 23.31
N LYS A 433 6.81 -10.90 23.01
CA LYS A 433 7.87 -11.23 23.94
C LYS A 433 9.13 -10.55 23.43
N ASN A 434 9.62 -9.59 24.19
CA ASN A 434 11.00 -9.09 24.04
C ASN A 434 11.69 -9.33 25.39
N SER A 435 11.92 -8.28 26.19
CA SER A 435 12.33 -8.39 27.59
C SER A 435 11.23 -8.87 28.52
N GLN A 436 9.96 -8.58 28.19
CA GLN A 436 8.77 -9.00 28.93
C GLN A 436 7.75 -9.63 27.98
N LYS A 437 6.92 -10.53 28.49
CA LYS A 437 5.76 -11.06 27.76
C LYS A 437 4.56 -10.14 27.93
N ARG A 438 3.88 -9.87 26.83
CA ARG A 438 2.70 -9.03 26.76
C ARG A 438 1.64 -9.69 25.89
N LEU A 439 0.47 -9.92 26.45
CA LEU A 439 -0.72 -10.38 25.74
C LEU A 439 -1.72 -9.23 25.69
N THR A 440 -2.22 -8.90 24.51
CA THR A 440 -3.23 -7.87 24.30
C THR A 440 -4.40 -8.44 23.52
N VAL A 441 -5.61 -8.19 24.00
CA VAL A 441 -6.85 -8.49 23.26
C VAL A 441 -7.53 -7.18 22.96
N SER A 442 -7.70 -6.85 21.68
CA SER A 442 -8.22 -5.57 21.23
C SER A 442 -9.43 -5.75 20.31
N TYR A 443 -10.41 -4.88 20.49
CA TYR A 443 -11.48 -4.64 19.53
C TYR A 443 -11.15 -3.38 18.73
N PHE A 444 -11.23 -3.48 17.41
CA PHE A 444 -11.01 -2.38 16.49
C PHE A 444 -12.31 -1.97 15.80
N PHE A 445 -12.55 -0.66 15.78
CA PHE A 445 -13.55 0.00 14.96
C PHE A 445 -12.87 0.86 13.89
N TYR A 446 -13.08 0.54 12.61
CA TYR A 446 -12.55 1.26 11.46
C TYR A 446 -13.60 2.26 10.95
N TRP A 447 -13.19 3.50 10.70
CA TRP A 447 -14.09 4.61 10.33
C TRP A 447 -13.63 5.43 9.14
#